data_AF-A0A6V7U1Z5-F1
#
_entry.id   AF-A0A6V7U1Z5-F1
#
_cell.length_a   1.000
_cell.length_b   1.000
_cell.length_c   1.000
_cell.angle_alpha   90.00
_cell.angle_beta   90.00
_cell.angle_gamma   90.00
#
_symmetry.space_group_name_H-M   'P 1'
#
loop_
_entity.id
_entity.type
_entity.pdbx_description
1 polymer ?
#
loop_
_entity_poly.entity_id
_entity_poly.type
_entity_poly.pdbx_seq_one_letter_code
_entity_poly.pdbx_strand_id
1 'polypeptide(L)'
;MIFRMSELFKTVEKLHNLELYEDLSLLAEIHLPNEPSKIFANDNELDDDQKGFFLCCLANACAELNNTSQALRRYEMALIYLGNIRQHKLKNRYENVLNTAQIRFLMHKILLQNKQEEEALHCLESIPRTELTPKVLLAMARLCHLLAKPPSQCTRSLFNKRTDAPNTRIVNYFKAIVKDVPEAIYCQSYLLTVGACKPSQQSPLSTSSKNAF
;
A
#
# COMPACT_ATOMS: atom_id res chain seq x y z
N MET A 1 14.72 30.22 15.83
CA MET A 1 13.54 29.96 16.67
C MET A 1 13.52 28.46 16.94
N ILE A 2 13.56 28.02 18.20
CA ILE A 2 13.48 26.59 18.54
C ILE A 2 11.99 26.31 18.77
N PHE A 3 11.34 25.60 17.85
CA PHE A 3 9.97 25.12 18.06
C PHE A 3 9.97 24.04 19.13
N ARG A 4 8.95 24.04 19.99
CA ARG A 4 8.65 22.85 20.81
C ARG A 4 8.16 21.75 19.88
N MET A 5 8.45 20.49 20.20
CA MET A 5 8.09 19.37 19.33
C MET A 5 6.57 19.24 19.16
N SER A 6 5.81 19.52 20.21
CA SER A 6 4.34 19.59 20.16
C SER A 6 3.79 20.68 19.23
N GLU A 7 4.46 21.83 19.08
CA GLU A 7 4.06 22.89 18.14
C GLU A 7 4.43 22.53 16.70
N LEU A 8 5.62 21.95 16.53
CA LEU A 8 6.07 21.45 15.24
C LEU A 8 5.15 20.36 14.72
N PHE A 9 4.71 19.44 15.59
CA PHE A 9 3.74 18.39 15.26
C PHE A 9 2.45 18.97 14.68
N LYS A 10 1.82 19.93 15.37
CA LYS A 10 0.59 20.59 14.90
C LYS A 10 0.79 21.28 13.55
N THR A 11 1.96 21.86 13.34
CA THR A 11 2.31 22.53 12.08
C THR A 11 2.46 21.51 10.96
N VAL A 12 3.17 20.40 11.19
CA VAL A 12 3.33 19.30 10.23
C VAL A 12 1.98 18.69 9.88
N GLU A 13 1.15 18.39 10.87
CA GLU A 13 -0.19 17.86 10.67
C GLU A 13 -1.06 18.82 9.83
N LYS A 14 -1.03 20.12 10.13
CA LYS A 14 -1.76 21.12 9.36
C LYS A 14 -1.30 21.19 7.91
N LEU A 15 0.01 21.26 7.66
CA LEU A 15 0.56 21.33 6.30
C LEU A 15 0.26 20.05 5.50
N HIS A 16 0.38 18.89 6.13
CA HIS A 16 0.05 17.61 5.50
C HIS A 16 -1.44 17.51 5.12
N ASN A 17 -2.34 17.91 6.02
CA ASN A 17 -3.79 17.89 5.76
C ASN A 17 -4.23 18.89 4.67
N LEU A 18 -3.44 19.94 4.43
CA LEU A 18 -3.65 20.90 3.35
C LEU A 18 -2.86 20.55 2.07
N GLU A 19 -2.15 19.42 2.06
CA GLU A 19 -1.32 18.96 0.94
C GLU A 19 -0.24 19.97 0.51
N LEU A 20 0.23 20.82 1.44
CA LEU A 20 1.30 21.80 1.21
C LEU A 20 2.67 21.13 1.37
N TYR A 21 3.02 20.24 0.45
CA TYR A 21 4.18 19.35 0.57
C TYR A 21 5.52 20.06 0.40
N GLU A 22 5.61 21.08 -0.45
CA GLU A 22 6.80 21.92 -0.60
C GLU A 22 7.13 22.67 0.70
N ASP A 23 6.13 23.30 1.32
CA ASP A 23 6.27 23.97 2.61
C ASP A 23 6.67 22.99 3.71
N LEU A 24 6.06 21.80 3.71
CA LEU A 24 6.39 20.75 4.68
C LEU A 24 7.83 20.25 4.52
N SER A 25 8.31 20.10 3.29
CA SER A 25 9.70 19.71 3.00
C SER A 25 10.69 20.79 3.46
N LEU A 26 10.42 22.06 3.13
CA LEU A 26 11.27 23.18 3.56
C LEU A 26 11.31 23.30 5.08
N LEU A 27 10.16 23.16 5.75
CA LEU A 27 10.10 23.15 7.22
C LEU A 27 10.94 22.02 7.80
N ALA A 28 10.90 20.83 7.21
CA ALA A 28 11.73 19.71 7.66
C ALA A 28 13.23 19.95 7.45
N GLU A 29 13.64 20.50 6.30
CA GLU A 29 15.04 20.81 5.99
C GLU A 29 15.63 21.86 6.93
N ILE A 30 14.84 22.85 7.32
CA ILE A 30 15.30 23.96 8.19
C ILE A 30 15.39 23.52 9.66
N HIS A 31 14.45 22.69 10.12
CA HIS A 31 14.25 22.46 11.56
C HIS A 31 14.57 21.05 12.05
N LEU A 32 14.68 20.07 11.16
CA LEU A 32 14.83 18.66 11.54
C LEU A 32 16.15 18.07 11.06
N PRO A 33 16.72 17.11 11.82
CA PRO A 33 17.84 16.34 11.31
C PRO A 33 17.43 15.50 10.09
N ASN A 34 18.32 15.40 9.11
CA ASN A 34 18.12 14.56 7.92
C ASN A 34 17.96 13.06 8.23
N GLU A 35 18.43 12.63 9.39
CA GLU A 35 18.35 11.25 9.86
C GLU A 35 17.05 11.05 10.67
N PRO A 36 16.08 10.24 10.20
CA PRO A 36 14.79 10.07 10.88
C PRO A 36 14.92 9.58 12.33
N SER A 37 15.90 8.71 12.60
CA SER A 37 16.15 8.17 13.95
C SER A 37 16.61 9.23 14.97
N LYS A 38 17.08 10.40 14.50
CA LYS A 38 17.54 11.50 15.37
C LYS A 38 16.46 12.54 15.66
N ILE A 39 15.34 12.52 14.93
CA ILE A 39 14.27 13.53 15.05
C ILE A 39 13.73 13.58 16.48
N PHE A 40 13.57 12.42 17.13
CA PHE A 40 12.94 12.29 18.45
C PHE A 40 13.91 11.84 19.55
N ALA A 41 15.24 11.90 19.33
CA ALA A 41 16.22 11.33 20.26
C ALA A 41 16.14 11.89 21.69
N ASN A 42 15.68 13.14 21.85
CA ASN A 42 15.48 13.81 23.13
C ASN A 42 14.02 14.25 23.33
N ASP A 43 13.08 13.68 22.55
CA ASP A 43 11.68 14.08 22.61
C ASP A 43 10.87 13.24 23.62
N ASN A 44 10.37 13.94 24.63
CA ASN A 44 9.45 13.42 25.64
C ASN A 44 8.04 14.03 25.50
N GLU A 45 7.78 14.85 24.48
CA GLU A 45 6.48 15.53 24.31
C GLU A 45 5.48 14.72 23.48
N LEU A 46 5.95 13.92 22.51
CA LEU A 46 5.06 13.14 21.63
C LEU A 46 4.97 11.67 22.02
N ASP A 47 3.75 11.14 21.95
CA ASP A 47 3.46 9.70 22.03
C ASP A 47 3.96 8.97 20.76
N ASP A 48 4.13 7.64 20.84
CA ASP A 48 4.59 6.83 19.70
C ASP A 48 3.65 6.89 18.48
N ASP A 49 2.34 7.02 18.67
CA ASP A 49 1.39 7.18 17.55
C ASP A 49 1.55 8.54 16.86
N GLN A 50 1.83 9.60 17.61
CA GLN A 50 2.15 10.93 17.07
C GLN A 50 3.49 10.93 16.35
N LYS A 51 4.53 10.29 16.92
CA LYS A 51 5.85 10.15 16.29
C LYS A 51 5.75 9.39 14.97
N GLY A 52 5.02 8.27 14.95
CA GLY A 52 4.75 7.50 13.74
C GLY A 52 3.99 8.31 12.69
N PHE A 53 2.91 8.99 13.08
CA PHE A 53 2.11 9.81 12.17
C PHE A 53 2.91 10.99 11.60
N PHE A 54 3.71 11.67 12.42
CA PHE A 54 4.60 12.75 12.01
C PHE A 54 5.57 12.30 10.91
N LEU A 55 6.20 11.14 11.10
CA LEU A 55 7.10 10.56 10.10
C LEU A 55 6.37 10.19 8.81
N CYS A 56 5.14 9.66 8.89
CA CYS A 56 4.32 9.41 7.71
C CYS A 56 4.01 10.71 6.94
N CYS A 57 3.69 11.81 7.63
CA CYS A 57 3.45 13.10 6.98
C CYS A 57 4.67 13.57 6.19
N LEU A 58 5.85 13.50 6.81
CA LEU A 58 7.11 13.87 6.15
C LEU A 58 7.46 12.90 5.01
N ALA A 59 7.19 11.60 5.16
CA ALA A 59 7.41 10.61 4.12
C ALA A 59 6.53 10.85 2.89
N ASN A 60 5.26 11.23 3.10
CA ASN A 60 4.33 11.62 2.03
C ASN A 60 4.89 12.82 1.26
N ALA A 61 5.33 13.88 1.95
CA ALA A 61 5.92 15.05 1.29
C ALA A 61 7.16 14.67 0.46
N CYS A 62 8.08 13.86 1.01
CA CYS A 62 9.23 13.38 0.26
C CYS A 62 8.82 12.55 -0.97
N ALA A 63 7.77 11.73 -0.87
CA ALA A 63 7.31 10.91 -1.98
C ALA A 63 6.72 11.75 -3.12
N GLU A 64 5.88 12.74 -2.78
CA GLU A 64 5.27 13.66 -3.76
C GLU A 64 6.33 14.51 -4.49
N LEU A 65 7.41 14.90 -3.78
CA LEU A 65 8.54 15.64 -4.35
C LEU A 65 9.61 14.74 -5.00
N ASN A 66 9.31 13.46 -5.25
CA ASN A 66 10.22 12.47 -5.84
C ASN A 66 11.54 12.24 -5.09
N ASN A 67 11.61 12.58 -3.80
CA ASN A 67 12.72 12.24 -2.92
C ASN A 67 12.53 10.84 -2.32
N THR A 68 12.59 9.84 -3.20
CA THR A 68 12.18 8.45 -2.91
C THR A 68 12.98 7.78 -1.80
N SER A 69 14.30 7.99 -1.75
CA SER A 69 15.16 7.43 -0.69
C SER A 69 14.76 7.95 0.69
N GLN A 70 14.53 9.25 0.80
CA GLN A 70 14.16 9.89 2.05
C GLN A 70 12.74 9.55 2.51
N ALA A 71 11.82 9.33 1.56
CA ALA A 71 10.49 8.84 1.84
C ALA A 71 10.53 7.43 2.45
N LEU A 72 11.27 6.50 1.83
CA LEU A 72 11.39 5.12 2.31
C LEU A 72 11.94 5.05 3.74
N ARG A 73 13.03 5.77 4.03
CA ARG A 73 13.64 5.78 5.38
C ARG A 73 12.70 6.31 6.46
N ARG A 74 11.87 7.32 6.13
CA ARG A 74 10.87 7.85 7.06
C ARG A 74 9.73 6.85 7.28
N TYR A 75 9.26 6.16 6.23
CA TYR A 75 8.26 5.10 6.39
C TYR A 75 8.76 3.92 7.22
N GLU A 76 10.00 3.49 7.02
CA GLU A 76 10.62 2.44 7.84
C GLU A 76 10.65 2.83 9.31
N MET A 77 11.04 4.07 9.61
CA MET A 77 11.01 4.58 10.98
C MET A 77 9.57 4.67 11.53
N ALA A 78 8.59 5.08 10.72
CA ALA A 78 7.19 5.10 11.14
C ALA A 78 6.66 3.70 11.48
N LEU A 79 7.08 2.67 10.73
CA LEU A 79 6.73 1.27 11.02
C LEU A 79 7.29 0.78 12.36
N ILE A 80 8.47 1.28 12.77
CA ILE A 80 9.05 0.96 14.09
C ILE A 80 8.12 1.47 15.20
N TYR A 81 7.70 2.73 15.14
CA TYR A 81 6.77 3.30 16.12
C TYR A 81 5.42 2.57 16.13
N LEU A 82 4.90 2.19 14.96
CA LEU A 82 3.69 1.37 14.89
C LEU A 82 3.87 -0.02 15.53
N GLY A 83 5.07 -0.61 15.42
CA GLY A 83 5.44 -1.84 16.12
C GLY A 83 5.32 -1.69 17.64
N ASN A 84 5.84 -0.60 18.20
CA ASN A 84 5.75 -0.31 19.63
C ASN A 84 4.30 -0.20 20.11
N ILE A 85 3.46 0.54 19.38
CA ILE A 85 2.03 0.69 19.69
C ILE A 85 1.35 -0.68 19.79
N ARG A 86 1.61 -1.58 18.84
CA ARG A 86 1.04 -2.94 18.82
C ARG A 86 1.55 -3.79 19.97
N GLN A 87 2.86 -3.78 20.21
CA GLN A 87 3.50 -4.54 21.28
C GLN A 87 2.95 -4.15 22.66
N HIS A 88 2.76 -2.85 22.88
CA HIS A 88 2.27 -2.29 24.13
C HIS A 88 0.75 -2.12 24.19
N LYS A 89 0.02 -2.56 23.16
CA LYS A 89 -1.45 -2.46 23.04
C LYS A 89 -1.96 -1.02 23.28
N LEU A 90 -1.20 -0.04 22.81
CA LEU A 90 -1.54 1.37 22.93
C LEU A 90 -2.66 1.74 21.95
N LYS A 91 -3.43 2.77 22.28
CA LYS A 91 -4.44 3.32 21.39
C LYS A 91 -3.75 4.04 20.22
N ASN A 92 -4.03 3.61 18.99
CA ASN A 92 -3.59 4.31 17.78
C ASN A 92 -4.65 5.33 17.35
N ARG A 93 -4.44 6.62 17.60
CA ARG A 93 -5.40 7.66 17.20
C ARG A 93 -5.39 7.92 15.69
N TYR A 94 -4.33 7.52 15.00
CA TYR A 94 -4.10 7.79 13.58
C TYR A 94 -4.19 6.52 12.73
N GLU A 95 -4.93 5.49 13.16
CA GLU A 95 -4.99 4.17 12.49
C GLU A 95 -5.32 4.24 10.99
N ASN A 96 -6.09 5.23 10.55
CA ASN A 96 -6.43 5.43 9.14
C ASN A 96 -5.21 5.78 8.27
N VAL A 97 -4.18 6.38 8.86
CA VAL A 97 -2.96 6.85 8.17
C VAL A 97 -1.73 6.03 8.61
N LEU A 98 -1.58 5.80 9.91
CA LEU A 98 -0.55 4.99 10.55
C LEU A 98 -1.02 3.54 10.70
N ASN A 99 -1.06 2.81 9.59
CA ASN A 99 -1.32 1.36 9.53
C ASN A 99 -0.26 0.68 8.66
N THR A 100 0.21 -0.49 9.09
CA THR A 100 1.23 -1.28 8.39
C THR A 100 0.86 -1.56 6.95
N ALA A 101 -0.38 -1.96 6.67
CA ALA A 101 -0.83 -2.21 5.30
C ALA A 101 -0.77 -0.94 4.43
N GLN A 102 -1.17 0.21 4.97
CA GLN A 102 -1.17 1.48 4.23
C GLN A 102 0.26 1.96 3.97
N ILE A 103 1.13 1.94 4.98
CA ILE A 103 2.53 2.38 4.86
C ILE A 103 3.29 1.49 3.88
N ARG A 104 3.20 0.15 4.03
CA ARG A 104 3.85 -0.78 3.09
C ARG A 104 3.28 -0.66 1.68
N PHE A 105 1.99 -0.35 1.55
CA PHE A 105 1.40 -0.02 0.25
C PHE A 105 1.89 1.33 -0.31
N LEU A 106 2.33 2.30 0.48
CA LEU A 106 2.97 3.50 -0.06
C LEU A 106 4.43 3.21 -0.46
N MET A 107 5.16 2.50 0.39
CA MET A 107 6.53 2.05 0.10
C MET A 107 6.61 1.23 -1.19
N HIS A 108 5.68 0.30 -1.45
CA HIS A 108 5.72 -0.50 -2.68
C HIS A 108 5.62 0.36 -3.95
N LYS A 109 4.86 1.47 -3.93
CA LYS A 109 4.74 2.36 -5.09
C LYS A 109 6.08 3.03 -5.38
N ILE A 110 6.78 3.44 -4.33
CA ILE A 110 8.09 4.07 -4.42
C ILE A 110 9.14 3.07 -4.93
N LEU A 111 9.13 1.84 -4.38
CA LEU A 111 10.03 0.77 -4.84
C LEU A 111 9.79 0.41 -6.32
N LEU A 112 8.52 0.38 -6.77
CA LEU A 112 8.18 0.21 -8.17
C LEU A 112 8.69 1.37 -9.05
N GLN A 113 8.59 2.62 -8.61
CA GLN A 113 9.17 3.77 -9.32
C GLN A 113 10.69 3.63 -9.47
N ASN A 114 11.34 3.08 -8.43
CA ASN A 114 12.79 2.83 -8.43
C ASN A 114 13.21 1.55 -9.18
N LYS A 115 12.28 0.79 -9.79
CA LYS A 115 12.55 -0.50 -10.45
C LYS A 115 13.17 -1.54 -9.50
N GLN A 116 12.64 -1.59 -8.28
CA GLN A 116 13.01 -2.53 -7.23
C GLN A 116 11.84 -3.49 -7.00
N GLU A 117 11.51 -4.30 -8.02
CA GLU A 117 10.31 -5.14 -8.03
C GLU A 117 10.32 -6.23 -6.97
N GLU A 118 11.48 -6.84 -6.70
CA GLU A 118 11.62 -7.90 -5.69
C GLU A 118 11.41 -7.35 -4.28
N GLU A 119 12.03 -6.21 -3.97
CA GLU A 119 11.84 -5.51 -2.70
C GLU A 119 10.40 -5.00 -2.56
N ALA A 120 9.78 -4.51 -3.64
CA ALA A 120 8.38 -4.09 -3.64
C ALA A 120 7.46 -5.26 -3.29
N LEU A 121 7.70 -6.45 -3.87
CA LEU A 121 6.93 -7.65 -3.55
C LEU A 121 7.14 -8.08 -2.10
N HIS A 122 8.39 -8.16 -1.64
CA HIS A 122 8.71 -8.47 -0.25
C HIS A 122 8.06 -7.48 0.74
N CYS A 123 8.03 -6.20 0.39
CA CYS A 123 7.38 -5.16 1.19
C CYS A 123 5.88 -5.44 1.37
N LEU A 124 5.17 -5.84 0.32
CA LEU A 124 3.75 -6.20 0.39
C LEU A 124 3.50 -7.54 1.08
N GLU A 125 4.37 -8.55 0.88
CA GLU A 125 4.27 -9.86 1.53
C GLU A 125 4.43 -9.81 3.05
N SER A 126 5.14 -8.79 3.54
CA SER A 126 5.32 -8.53 4.97
C SER A 126 4.08 -7.93 5.65
N ILE A 127 2.99 -7.65 4.92
CA ILE A 127 1.74 -7.17 5.50
C ILE A 127 1.03 -8.35 6.21
N PRO A 128 0.61 -8.20 7.49
CA PRO A 128 -0.13 -9.25 8.19
C PRO A 128 -1.39 -9.68 7.42
N ARG A 129 -1.70 -10.98 7.41
CA ARG A 129 -2.86 -11.51 6.67
C ARG A 129 -4.18 -10.86 7.08
N THR A 130 -4.32 -10.47 8.35
CA THR A 130 -5.50 -9.78 8.90
C THR A 130 -5.67 -8.36 8.38
N GLU A 131 -4.64 -7.77 7.77
CA GLU A 131 -4.63 -6.40 7.24
C GLU A 131 -4.54 -6.37 5.71
N LEU A 132 -4.57 -7.54 5.06
CA LEU A 132 -4.58 -7.62 3.60
C LEU A 132 -5.89 -7.06 3.05
N THR A 133 -5.76 -6.04 2.21
CA THR A 133 -6.89 -5.43 1.51
C THR A 133 -6.90 -5.84 0.04
N PRO A 134 -8.05 -5.78 -0.66
CA PRO A 134 -8.12 -6.10 -2.08
C PRO A 134 -7.11 -5.33 -2.96
N LYS A 135 -6.82 -4.06 -2.62
CA LYS A 135 -5.81 -3.26 -3.33
C LYS A 135 -4.38 -3.81 -3.16
N VAL A 136 -4.03 -4.30 -1.97
CA VAL A 136 -2.72 -4.91 -1.70
C VAL A 136 -2.58 -6.22 -2.46
N LEU A 137 -3.60 -7.07 -2.39
CA LEU A 137 -3.64 -8.34 -3.11
C LEU A 137 -3.50 -8.13 -4.63
N LEU A 138 -4.16 -7.10 -5.18
CA LEU A 138 -4.05 -6.76 -6.59
C LEU A 138 -2.63 -6.31 -6.97
N ALA A 139 -2.00 -5.50 -6.12
CA ALA A 139 -0.61 -5.07 -6.32
C ALA A 139 0.36 -6.26 -6.29
N MET A 140 0.21 -7.17 -5.32
CA MET A 140 1.00 -8.41 -5.24
C MET A 140 0.83 -9.29 -6.49
N ALA A 141 -0.40 -9.47 -6.97
CA ALA A 141 -0.69 -10.24 -8.18
C ALA A 141 0.00 -9.63 -9.42
N ARG A 142 -0.04 -8.31 -9.56
CA ARG A 142 0.63 -7.59 -10.64
C ARG A 142 2.16 -7.72 -10.58
N LEU A 143 2.74 -7.61 -9.39
CA LEU A 143 4.17 -7.81 -9.18
C LEU A 143 4.62 -9.23 -9.48
N CYS A 144 3.90 -10.25 -8.99
CA CYS A 144 4.18 -11.65 -9.34
C CYS A 144 4.12 -11.89 -10.85
N HIS A 145 3.19 -11.22 -11.55
CA HIS A 145 3.13 -11.31 -13.01
C HIS A 145 4.30 -10.61 -13.70
N LEU A 146 4.73 -9.45 -13.20
CA LEU A 146 5.86 -8.70 -13.73
C LEU A 146 7.16 -9.52 -13.60
N LEU A 147 7.40 -10.09 -12.43
CA LEU A 147 8.57 -10.93 -12.12
C LEU A 147 8.56 -12.28 -12.85
N ALA A 148 7.38 -12.80 -13.20
CA ALA A 148 7.27 -14.06 -13.96
C ALA A 148 7.60 -13.91 -15.46
N LYS A 149 7.77 -12.69 -15.99
CA LYS A 149 8.10 -12.50 -17.41
C LYS A 149 9.59 -12.70 -17.65
N PRO A 150 10.00 -13.48 -18.66
CA PRO A 150 11.37 -13.44 -19.12
C PRO A 150 11.68 -12.01 -19.64
N PRO A 151 12.89 -11.47 -19.39
CA PRO A 151 13.23 -10.06 -19.64
C PRO A 151 13.02 -9.59 -21.10
N SER A 152 12.92 -10.53 -22.05
CA SER A 152 12.73 -10.26 -23.47
C SER A 152 11.27 -10.06 -23.92
N GLN A 153 10.27 -10.23 -23.05
CA GLN A 153 8.85 -10.20 -23.45
C GLN A 153 7.96 -9.40 -22.50
N CYS A 154 8.23 -8.10 -22.41
CA CYS A 154 7.35 -7.14 -21.75
C CYS A 154 6.10 -6.86 -22.62
N THR A 155 5.17 -7.81 -22.71
CA THR A 155 3.83 -7.53 -23.26
C THR A 155 2.89 -7.17 -22.11
N ARG A 156 2.15 -6.06 -22.23
CA ARG A 156 1.30 -5.47 -21.17
C ARG A 156 0.07 -6.33 -20.77
N SER A 157 -0.19 -7.45 -21.43
CA SER A 157 -1.42 -8.22 -21.23
C SER A 157 -1.26 -9.37 -20.23
N LEU A 158 -1.94 -9.24 -19.10
CA LEU A 158 -2.19 -10.33 -18.13
C LEU A 158 -3.07 -11.46 -18.73
N PHE A 159 -3.71 -11.21 -19.88
CA PHE A 159 -4.67 -12.10 -20.54
C PHE A 159 -4.08 -12.93 -21.67
N ASN A 160 -2.76 -12.90 -21.88
CA ASN A 160 -2.14 -13.74 -22.89
C ASN A 160 -2.31 -15.21 -22.50
N LYS A 161 -3.12 -15.94 -23.28
CA LYS A 161 -3.26 -17.40 -23.26
C LYS A 161 -1.92 -18.04 -23.60
N ARG A 162 -0.97 -18.07 -22.68
CA ARG A 162 0.24 -18.88 -22.83
C ARG A 162 0.01 -20.22 -22.18
N THR A 163 0.56 -21.23 -22.85
CA THR A 163 0.58 -22.67 -22.55
C THR A 163 1.28 -23.05 -21.24
N ASP A 164 1.65 -22.07 -20.40
CA ASP A 164 2.33 -22.29 -19.13
C ASP A 164 1.30 -22.31 -18.00
N ALA A 165 1.46 -23.23 -17.05
CA ALA A 165 0.57 -23.33 -15.90
C ALA A 165 0.44 -21.97 -15.19
N PRO A 166 -0.79 -21.51 -14.87
CA PRO A 166 -0.97 -20.20 -14.26
C PRO A 166 -0.27 -20.16 -12.90
N ASN A 167 0.46 -19.08 -12.62
CA ASN A 167 1.14 -18.92 -11.35
C ASN A 167 0.11 -18.96 -10.20
N THR A 168 0.19 -20.02 -9.39
CA THR A 168 -0.74 -20.32 -8.29
C THR A 168 -0.90 -19.13 -7.34
N ARG A 169 0.15 -18.34 -7.12
CA ARG A 169 0.09 -17.16 -6.25
C ARG A 169 -0.86 -16.10 -6.81
N ILE A 170 -0.75 -15.80 -8.11
CA ILE A 170 -1.60 -14.83 -8.81
C ILE A 170 -3.07 -15.27 -8.74
N VAL A 171 -3.33 -16.55 -9.03
CA VAL A 171 -4.68 -17.12 -8.97
C VAL A 171 -5.26 -16.99 -7.55
N ASN A 172 -4.48 -17.31 -6.52
CA ASN A 172 -4.93 -17.24 -5.13
C ASN A 172 -5.26 -15.81 -4.70
N TYR A 173 -4.46 -14.82 -5.09
CA TYR A 173 -4.74 -13.41 -4.81
C TYR A 173 -6.03 -12.95 -5.49
N PHE A 174 -6.24 -13.26 -6.77
CA PHE A 174 -7.47 -12.88 -7.45
C PHE A 174 -8.70 -13.59 -6.89
N LYS A 175 -8.60 -14.86 -6.49
CA LYS A 175 -9.69 -15.56 -5.79
C LYS A 175 -10.06 -14.88 -4.47
N ALA A 176 -9.07 -14.48 -3.68
CA ALA A 176 -9.30 -13.75 -2.43
C ALA A 176 -9.99 -12.41 -2.68
N ILE A 177 -9.54 -11.65 -3.69
CA ILE A 177 -10.19 -10.38 -4.08
C ILE A 177 -11.64 -10.61 -4.49
N VAL A 178 -11.93 -11.57 -5.38
CA VAL A 178 -13.29 -11.82 -5.88
C VAL A 178 -14.23 -12.33 -4.77
N LYS A 179 -13.68 -13.03 -3.77
CA LYS A 179 -14.46 -13.43 -2.59
C LYS A 179 -14.96 -12.22 -1.79
N ASP A 180 -14.13 -11.20 -1.63
CA ASP A 180 -14.44 -10.02 -0.82
C ASP A 180 -15.13 -8.91 -1.65
N VAL A 181 -14.79 -8.82 -2.94
CA VAL A 181 -15.29 -7.84 -3.91
C VAL A 181 -15.69 -8.56 -5.20
N PRO A 182 -16.89 -9.16 -5.26
CA PRO A 182 -17.37 -9.85 -6.44
C PRO A 182 -17.37 -8.97 -7.69
N GLU A 183 -17.57 -7.66 -7.57
CA GLU A 183 -17.62 -6.69 -8.67
C GLU A 183 -16.24 -6.39 -9.28
N ALA A 184 -15.17 -7.01 -8.81
CA ALA A 184 -13.81 -6.85 -9.35
C ALA A 184 -13.66 -7.53 -10.73
N ILE A 185 -14.32 -6.98 -11.76
CA ILE A 185 -14.42 -7.52 -13.13
C ILE A 185 -13.05 -7.92 -13.67
N TYR A 186 -12.04 -7.07 -13.48
CA TYR A 186 -10.67 -7.37 -13.92
C TYR A 186 -10.14 -8.70 -13.38
N CYS A 187 -10.34 -8.95 -12.08
CA CYS A 187 -9.90 -10.19 -11.42
C CYS A 187 -10.74 -11.39 -11.88
N GLN A 188 -12.06 -11.20 -12.02
CA GLN A 188 -12.96 -12.22 -12.55
C GLN A 188 -12.56 -12.65 -13.97
N SER A 189 -12.34 -11.68 -14.87
CA SER A 189 -11.95 -11.93 -16.25
C SER A 189 -10.64 -12.71 -16.31
N TYR A 190 -9.67 -12.41 -15.44
CA TYR A 190 -8.42 -13.15 -15.39
C TYR A 190 -8.66 -14.61 -14.98
N LEU A 191 -9.40 -14.83 -13.89
CA LEU A 191 -9.71 -16.18 -13.39
C LEU A 191 -10.46 -17.04 -14.41
N LEU A 192 -11.38 -16.45 -15.17
CA LEU A 192 -12.05 -17.12 -16.28
C LEU A 192 -11.08 -17.48 -17.41
N THR A 193 -10.16 -16.57 -17.76
CA THR A 193 -9.18 -16.77 -18.84
C THR A 193 -8.23 -17.93 -18.55
N VAL A 194 -7.81 -18.08 -17.29
CA VAL A 194 -6.89 -19.16 -16.88
C VAL A 194 -7.62 -20.43 -16.42
N GLY A 195 -8.94 -20.52 -16.59
CA GLY A 195 -9.75 -21.68 -16.19
C GLY A 195 -9.84 -21.93 -14.69
N ALA A 196 -9.55 -20.92 -13.85
CA ALA A 196 -9.53 -21.02 -12.39
C ALA A 196 -10.87 -20.69 -11.72
N CYS A 197 -11.86 -20.22 -12.48
CA CYS A 197 -13.26 -20.09 -12.09
C CYS A 197 -14.14 -20.90 -13.06
N LYS A 198 -15.06 -21.70 -12.51
CA LYS A 198 -16.19 -22.20 -13.30
C LYS A 198 -17.14 -21.02 -13.52
N PRO A 199 -17.70 -20.81 -14.73
CA PRO A 199 -18.77 -19.84 -14.89
C PRO A 199 -19.87 -20.20 -13.89
N SER A 200 -20.19 -19.27 -12.99
CA SER A 200 -21.41 -19.37 -12.22
C SER A 200 -22.53 -19.57 -13.23
N GLN A 201 -23.31 -20.63 -13.06
CA GLN A 201 -24.55 -20.81 -13.80
C GLN A 201 -25.37 -19.54 -13.58
N GLN A 202 -25.36 -18.65 -14.55
CA GLN A 202 -26.47 -17.73 -14.70
C GLN A 202 -27.68 -18.63 -14.82
N SER A 203 -28.51 -18.64 -13.77
CA SER A 203 -29.85 -19.20 -13.86
C SER A 203 -30.47 -18.60 -15.12
N PRO A 204 -30.92 -19.40 -16.10
CA PRO A 204 -31.59 -18.84 -17.24
C PRO A 204 -32.79 -18.07 -16.69
N LEU A 205 -32.88 -16.79 -17.03
CA LEU A 205 -34.11 -16.01 -16.93
C LEU A 205 -35.22 -16.91 -17.47
N SER A 206 -36.11 -17.33 -16.58
CA SER A 206 -37.25 -18.16 -16.91
C SER A 206 -38.07 -17.41 -17.95
N THR A 207 -38.01 -17.84 -19.20
CA THR A 207 -38.96 -17.49 -20.24
C THR A 207 -40.29 -18.14 -19.89
N SER A 208 -41.10 -17.48 -19.06
CA SER A 208 -42.52 -17.79 -18.93
C SER A 208 -43.33 -16.58 -19.38
N SER A 209 -43.64 -16.54 -20.67
CA SER A 209 -44.90 -15.96 -21.13
C SER A 209 -45.49 -16.93 -22.13
N LYS A 210 -46.57 -17.53 -21.64
CA LYS A 210 -47.37 -18.57 -22.28
C LYS A 210 -47.93 -18.04 -23.60
N ASN A 211 -47.83 -18.86 -24.65
CA ASN A 211 -48.85 -18.88 -25.68
C ASN A 211 -50.20 -19.17 -25.01
N ALA A 212 -51.16 -18.27 -25.18
CA ALA A 212 -52.57 -18.60 -25.11
C ALA A 212 -53.23 -17.87 -26.28
N PHE A 213 -54.06 -18.63 -26.98
CA PHE A 213 -54.85 -18.30 -28.16
C PHE A 213 -55.74 -17.08 -27.98
#